data_AF-A0A371HQ11-F1
#
_entry.id   AF-A0A371HQ11-F1
#
_cell.length_a   1.000
_cell.length_b   1.000
_cell.length_c   1.000
_cell.angle_alpha   90.00
_cell.angle_beta   90.00
_cell.angle_gamma   90.00
#
_symmetry.space_group_name_H-M   'P 1'
#
loop_
_entity.id
_entity.type
_entity.pdbx_description
1 polymer ?
#
loop_
_entity_poly.entity_id
_entity_poly.type
_entity_poly.pdbx_seq_one_letter_code
_entity_poly.pdbx_strand_id
1 'polypeptide(L)'
;MTSFFSHLTSYSRTSRKQLITVANGDHVPIIGSSNIQLQPSLSLYNVLHVPNLANNLISIHRLAQDLNCIDLASRRTILFAKEQGGLYFLRHKTIDDSNKK
;
A
#
# COMPACT_ATOMS: atom_id res chain seq x y z
N MET A 1 5.10 -5.02 10.47
CA MET A 1 4.24 -3.92 10.97
C MET A 1 2.80 -4.39 10.94
N THR A 2 2.31 -4.92 12.05
CA THR A 2 0.89 -5.17 12.30
C THR A 2 0.44 -4.18 13.35
N SER A 3 -0.43 -3.23 12.97
CA SER A 3 -1.21 -2.31 13.81
C SER A 3 -1.11 -0.88 13.28
N PHE A 4 -1.96 -0.52 12.31
CA PHE A 4 -2.60 0.79 12.34
C PHE A 4 -3.95 0.66 11.63
N PHE A 5 -4.93 0.16 12.38
CA PHE A 5 -6.34 0.13 11.98
C PHE A 5 -6.92 1.55 11.83
N SER A 6 -6.23 2.57 12.34
CA SER A 6 -6.63 3.99 12.33
C SER A 6 -6.62 4.65 10.95
N HIS A 7 -6.00 4.04 9.94
CA HIS A 7 -6.00 4.57 8.57
C HIS A 7 -7.10 3.94 7.68
N LEU A 8 -7.86 2.98 8.20
CA LEU A 8 -8.94 2.31 7.48
C LEU A 8 -10.20 3.17 7.56
N THR A 9 -10.58 3.80 6.46
CA THR A 9 -11.77 4.66 6.41
C THR A 9 -13.05 3.88 6.18
N SER A 10 -12.96 2.68 5.61
CA SER A 10 -14.08 1.77 5.40
C SER A 10 -13.59 0.33 5.41
N TYR A 11 -13.90 -0.47 6.44
CA TYR A 11 -13.54 -1.89 6.46
C TYR A 11 -14.78 -2.75 6.21
N SER A 12 -14.72 -3.61 5.19
CA SER A 12 -15.75 -4.62 4.92
C SER A 12 -15.15 -6.00 5.05
N ARG A 13 -15.76 -6.83 5.91
CA ARG A 13 -15.40 -8.25 5.99
C ARG A 13 -16.06 -8.96 4.82
N THR A 14 -15.29 -9.79 4.12
CA THR A 14 -15.80 -10.50 2.96
C THR A 14 -16.67 -11.67 3.41
N SER A 15 -17.89 -11.80 2.86
CA SER A 15 -18.85 -12.86 3.21
C SER A 15 -18.66 -14.15 2.42
N ARG A 16 -17.92 -14.09 1.31
CA ARG A 16 -17.63 -15.22 0.41
C ARG A 16 -16.18 -15.66 0.56
N LYS A 17 -15.87 -16.96 0.49
CA LYS A 17 -14.48 -17.42 0.45
C LYS A 17 -13.84 -17.01 -0.89
N GLN A 18 -13.22 -15.84 -0.94
CA GLN A 18 -12.40 -15.40 -2.07
C GLN A 18 -10.93 -15.71 -1.78
N LEU A 19 -10.21 -16.16 -2.81
CA LEU A 19 -8.80 -16.49 -2.74
C LEU A 19 -8.03 -15.66 -3.76
N ILE A 20 -6.78 -15.35 -3.44
CA ILE A 20 -5.80 -14.85 -4.42
C ILE A 20 -4.71 -15.90 -4.62
N THR A 21 -4.10 -15.90 -5.79
CA THR A 21 -2.87 -16.67 -6.05
C THR A 21 -1.68 -15.76 -5.83
N VAL A 22 -0.76 -16.17 -4.96
CA VAL A 22 0.50 -15.45 -4.70
C VAL A 22 1.63 -15.98 -5.59
N ALA A 23 2.76 -15.28 -5.63
CA ALA A 23 3.84 -15.55 -6.58
C ALA A 23 4.49 -16.94 -6.48
N ASN A 24 4.38 -17.61 -5.32
CA ASN A 24 4.84 -18.99 -5.13
C ASN A 24 3.81 -20.04 -5.62
N GLY A 25 2.68 -19.61 -6.16
CA GLY A 25 1.59 -20.48 -6.64
C GLY A 25 0.54 -20.82 -5.59
N ASP A 26 0.74 -20.45 -4.32
CA ASP A 26 -0.22 -20.76 -3.26
C ASP A 26 -1.50 -19.91 -3.37
N HIS A 27 -2.59 -20.46 -2.82
CA HIS A 27 -3.86 -19.77 -2.69
C HIS A 27 -4.07 -19.27 -1.26
N VAL A 28 -4.31 -17.96 -1.12
CA VAL A 28 -4.47 -17.32 0.20
C VAL A 28 -5.83 -16.64 0.31
N PRO A 29 -6.55 -16.80 1.43
CA PRO A 29 -7.88 -16.22 1.58
C PRO A 29 -7.87 -14.71 1.80
N ILE A 30 -8.81 -14.03 1.14
CA ILE A 30 -9.16 -12.64 1.41
C ILE A 30 -10.16 -12.63 2.56
N ILE A 31 -9.83 -11.92 3.65
CA ILE A 31 -10.71 -11.81 4.83
C ILE A 31 -11.53 -10.51 4.84
N GLY A 32 -11.14 -9.54 4.02
CA GLY A 32 -11.88 -8.29 3.87
C GLY A 32 -11.25 -7.37 2.85
N SER A 33 -11.88 -6.22 2.68
CA SER A 33 -11.36 -5.12 1.87
C SER A 33 -11.53 -3.80 2.59
N SER A 34 -10.69 -2.83 2.24
CA SER A 34 -10.76 -1.51 2.84
C SER A 34 -10.22 -0.41 1.95
N ASN A 35 -10.63 0.83 2.22
CA ASN A 35 -9.95 2.00 1.71
C ASN A 35 -9.00 2.53 2.79
N ILE A 36 -7.77 2.85 2.40
CA ILE A 36 -6.71 3.30 3.31
C ILE A 36 -6.25 4.69 2.89
N GLN A 37 -6.23 5.63 3.82
CA GLN A 37 -5.56 6.92 3.60
C GLN A 37 -4.13 6.83 4.12
N LEU A 38 -3.15 6.76 3.20
CA LEU A 38 -1.73 6.72 3.56
C LEU A 38 -1.19 8.11 3.90
N GLN A 39 -1.66 9.14 3.18
CA GLN A 39 -1.31 10.55 3.38
C GLN A 39 -2.51 11.44 3.00
N PRO A 40 -2.55 12.73 3.39
CA PRO A 40 -3.65 13.63 3.04
C PRO A 40 -3.99 13.66 1.54
N SER A 41 -2.98 13.55 0.67
CA SER A 41 -3.11 13.53 -0.79
C SER A 41 -3.07 12.13 -1.42
N LEU A 42 -2.95 11.06 -0.63
CA LEU A 42 -2.84 9.70 -1.14
C LEU A 42 -3.78 8.74 -0.38
N SER A 43 -4.80 8.30 -1.11
CA SER A 43 -5.74 7.27 -0.69
C SER A 43 -5.62 6.06 -1.61
N LEU A 44 -5.57 4.87 -1.02
CA LEU A 44 -5.67 3.61 -1.73
C LEU A 44 -7.10 3.08 -1.59
N TYR A 45 -7.70 2.78 -2.73
CA TYR A 45 -9.05 2.23 -2.80
C TYR A 45 -9.00 0.72 -3.05
N ASN A 46 -9.98 0.00 -2.50
CA ASN A 46 -10.16 -1.44 -2.68
C ASN A 46 -8.93 -2.28 -2.26
N VAL A 47 -8.29 -1.92 -1.15
CA VAL A 47 -7.17 -2.67 -0.56
C VAL A 47 -7.68 -3.99 0.00
N LEU A 48 -7.05 -5.10 -0.37
CA LEU A 48 -7.40 -6.43 0.12
C LEU A 48 -6.68 -6.72 1.45
N HIS A 49 -7.44 -7.15 2.45
CA HIS A 49 -6.88 -7.68 3.69
C HIS A 49 -6.66 -9.19 3.52
N VAL A 50 -5.39 -9.58 3.53
CA VAL A 50 -4.95 -10.98 3.36
C VAL A 50 -3.98 -11.33 4.51
N PRO A 51 -4.39 -12.17 5.48
CA PRO A 51 -3.69 -12.29 6.77
C PRO A 51 -2.36 -13.06 6.68
N ASN A 52 -2.18 -13.90 5.66
CA ASN A 52 -1.01 -14.78 5.53
C ASN A 52 -0.01 -14.30 4.47
N LEU A 53 0.00 -13.00 4.16
CA LEU A 53 1.02 -12.41 3.27
C LEU A 53 2.15 -11.82 4.11
N ALA A 54 3.38 -12.30 3.89
CA ALA A 54 4.56 -11.85 4.63
C ALA A 54 4.86 -10.36 4.42
N ASN A 55 4.46 -9.80 3.26
CA ASN A 55 4.65 -8.42 2.90
C ASN A 55 3.37 -7.83 2.30
N ASN A 56 3.15 -6.54 2.52
CA ASN A 56 2.09 -5.82 1.83
C ASN A 56 2.52 -5.56 0.38
N LEU A 57 1.61 -5.79 -0.55
CA LEU A 57 1.85 -5.54 -1.97
C LEU A 57 1.05 -4.32 -2.42
N ILE A 58 1.70 -3.44 -3.19
CA ILE A 58 1.07 -2.30 -3.83
C ILE A 58 1.41 -2.30 -5.32
N SER A 59 0.41 -2.15 -6.17
CA SER A 59 0.64 -2.03 -7.60
C SER A 59 1.12 -0.61 -7.92
N ILE A 60 2.36 -0.48 -8.37
CA ILE A 60 2.94 0.80 -8.79
C ILE A 60 2.17 1.39 -9.98
N HIS A 61 1.72 0.54 -10.91
CA HIS A 61 0.92 0.98 -12.04
C HIS A 61 -0.38 1.64 -11.58
N ARG A 62 -1.15 0.99 -10.68
CA ARG A 62 -2.37 1.61 -10.15
C ARG A 62 -2.08 2.85 -9.34
N LEU A 63 -1.04 2.84 -8.50
CA LEU A 63 -0.64 4.01 -7.74
C LEU A 63 -0.29 5.19 -8.66
N ALA A 64 0.43 4.95 -9.76
CA ALA A 64 0.78 5.97 -10.73
C ALA A 64 -0.46 6.53 -11.45
N GLN A 65 -1.42 5.67 -11.79
CA GLN A 65 -2.70 6.08 -12.38
C GLN A 65 -3.53 6.93 -11.41
N ASP A 66 -3.67 6.48 -10.16
CA ASP A 66 -4.46 7.18 -9.13
C ASP A 66 -3.87 8.55 -8.79
N LEU A 67 -2.54 8.69 -8.90
CA LEU A 67 -1.82 9.96 -8.72
C LEU A 67 -1.66 10.77 -10.01
N ASN A 68 -2.27 10.33 -11.12
CA ASN A 68 -2.16 10.95 -12.43
C ASN A 68 -0.71 11.26 -12.83
N CYS A 69 0.21 10.36 -12.47
CA CYS A 69 1.61 10.44 -12.82
C CYS A 69 1.78 9.99 -14.28
N ILE A 70 1.53 10.92 -15.20
CA ILE A 70 1.62 10.73 -16.66
C ILE A 70 3.07 10.52 -17.13
N ASP A 71 4.07 10.81 -16.28
CA ASP A 71 5.47 10.74 -16.66
C ASP A 71 6.37 10.36 -15.48
N LEU A 72 6.87 9.11 -15.49
CA LEU A 72 7.94 8.65 -14.59
C LEU A 72 9.30 9.24 -14.96
N ALA A 73 9.44 9.94 -16.11
CA ALA A 73 10.70 10.58 -16.50
C ALA A 73 10.95 11.89 -15.72
N SER A 74 9.89 12.61 -15.35
CA SER A 74 9.93 13.57 -14.26
C SER A 74 10.18 12.79 -12.97
N ARG A 75 11.40 12.86 -12.42
CA ARG A 75 11.82 12.31 -11.12
C ARG A 75 11.02 12.89 -9.92
N ARG A 76 9.69 12.86 -9.98
CA ARG A 76 8.81 13.17 -8.87
C ARG A 76 8.80 11.94 -7.99
N THR A 77 9.48 12.06 -6.86
CA THR A 77 9.43 11.10 -5.76
C THR A 77 7.98 11.00 -5.30
N ILE A 78 7.25 10.03 -5.85
CA ILE A 78 5.81 9.84 -5.64
C ILE A 78 5.51 9.73 -4.13
N LEU A 79 6.44 9.10 -3.38
CA LEU A 79 6.44 8.91 -1.94
C LEU A 79 7.89 8.82 -1.43
N PHE A 80 8.15 9.05 -0.14
CA PHE A 80 9.46 8.78 0.46
C PHE A 80 9.72 7.27 0.50
N ALA A 81 10.12 6.71 -0.63
CA ALA A 81 10.48 5.31 -0.76
C ALA A 81 12.01 5.17 -0.71
N LYS A 82 12.50 4.24 0.10
CA LYS A 82 13.93 3.88 0.14
C LYS A 82 14.13 2.63 -0.72
N GLU A 83 15.03 2.71 -1.70
CA GLU A 83 15.48 1.54 -2.45
C GLU A 83 16.46 0.73 -1.59
N GLN A 84 16.28 -0.58 -1.56
CA GLN A 84 17.19 -1.52 -0.92
C GLN A 84 17.11 -2.86 -1.66
N GLY A 85 18.14 -3.17 -2.45
CA GLY A 85 18.26 -4.44 -3.16
C GLY A 85 17.24 -4.60 -4.29
N GLY A 86 16.91 -3.51 -4.99
CA GLY A 86 15.89 -3.48 -6.06
C GLY A 86 14.45 -3.39 -5.57
N LEU A 87 14.22 -3.39 -4.26
CA LEU A 87 12.90 -3.21 -3.64
C LEU A 87 12.74 -1.79 -3.10
N TYR A 88 11.55 -1.21 -3.29
CA TYR A 88 11.20 0.11 -2.77
C TYR A 88 10.35 -0.01 -1.50
N PHE A 89 10.89 0.46 -0.38
CA PHE A 89 10.22 0.46 0.92
C PHE A 89 9.60 1.82 1.21
N LEU A 90 8.29 1.87 1.43
CA LEU A 90 7.61 3.10 1.80
C LEU A 90 7.99 3.53 3.22
N ARG A 91 8.58 4.73 3.37
CA ARG A 91 8.76 5.35 4.67
C ARG A 91 7.60 6.28 4.98
N HIS A 92 7.10 6.14 6.20
CA HIS A 92 6.25 7.16 6.80
C HIS A 92 7.14 8.32 7.23
N LYS A 93 6.79 9.56 6.86
CA LYS A 93 7.44 10.75 7.42
C LYS A 93 6.88 10.95 8.83
N THR A 94 7.66 10.64 9.86
CA THR A 94 7.37 11.13 11.21
C THR A 94 7.70 12.62 11.23
N ILE A 95 6.85 13.42 11.86
CA ILE A 95 6.92 14.89 11.90
C ILE A 95 8.29 15.41 12.40
N ASP A 96 9.06 14.57 13.09
CA ASP A 96 10.38 14.86 13.65
C ASP A 96 11.53 15.04 12.62
N ASP A 97 11.39 14.55 11.39
CA ASP A 97 12.43 14.72 10.34
C ASP A 97 12.48 16.16 9.77
N SER A 98 11.67 17.07 10.32
CA SER A 98 11.55 18.46 9.86
C SER A 98 12.54 19.42 10.55
N ASN A 99 13.23 18.99 11.61
CA ASN A 99 14.08 19.85 12.45
C ASN A 99 15.59 19.57 12.35
N LYS A 100 16.07 19.06 11.21
CA LYS A 100 17.50 19.08 10.89
C LYS A 100 17.74 19.90 9.62
N LYS A 101 17.77 21.22 9.80
CA LYS A 101 18.63 22.10 9.00
C LYS A 101 19.07 23.28 9.84
#